data_AF-A0A5E4L4J8-F1
#
_entry.id   AF-A0A5E4L4J8-F1
#
_cell.length_a   1.000
_cell.length_b   1.000
_cell.length_c   1.000
_cell.angle_alpha   90.00
_cell.angle_beta   90.00
_cell.angle_gamma   90.00
#
_symmetry.space_group_name_H-M   'P 1'
#
loop_
_entity.id
_entity.type
_entity.pdbx_description
1 polymer ?
#
loop_
_entity_poly.entity_id
_entity_poly.type
_entity_poly.pdbx_seq_one_letter_code
_entity_poly.pdbx_strand_id
1 'polypeptide(L)'
;MRTISSEGIGRTPPEIHEKPQRDEQKIEEKQTPVISKPEPEEKETEIEPKEMLAAIIDKLDTGKGTSYAAILEAALSSGIDGESVESGIKELMAEGRCYEPKIGVLRKV
;
A
#
# COMPACT_ATOMS: atom_id res chain seq x y z
N MET A 1 75.94 21.07 -11.17
CA MET A 1 75.53 19.73 -11.66
C MET A 1 75.24 18.79 -10.49
N ARG A 2 73.99 18.39 -10.27
CA ARG A 2 73.51 17.26 -9.43
C ARG A 2 72.16 16.84 -10.06
N THR A 3 72.12 15.84 -10.94
CA THR A 3 71.92 14.39 -10.73
C THR A 3 70.57 14.01 -10.10
N ILE A 4 69.71 13.43 -10.95
CA ILE A 4 68.72 12.33 -10.76
C ILE A 4 67.55 12.52 -9.78
N SER A 5 66.38 11.90 -9.90
CA SER A 5 65.53 11.34 -10.97
C SER A 5 64.33 10.73 -10.21
N SER A 6 63.13 10.83 -10.79
CA SER A 6 62.01 9.89 -10.62
C SER A 6 61.31 9.83 -9.26
N GLU A 7 60.31 10.70 -9.06
CA GLU A 7 59.27 10.51 -8.04
C GLU A 7 58.28 9.41 -8.46
N GLY A 8 58.29 8.32 -7.70
CA GLY A 8 57.09 7.74 -7.09
C GLY A 8 55.94 7.31 -8.00
N ILE A 9 56.12 6.19 -8.68
CA ILE A 9 55.03 5.36 -9.24
C ILE A 9 53.98 5.04 -8.16
N GLY A 10 52.76 5.48 -8.43
CA GLY A 10 51.58 5.28 -7.59
C GLY A 10 51.22 3.81 -7.41
N ARG A 11 51.19 3.39 -6.15
CA ARG A 11 50.39 2.35 -5.50
C ARG A 11 49.65 1.38 -6.43
N THR A 12 50.19 0.17 -6.53
CA THR A 12 49.43 -1.05 -6.82
C THR A 12 48.47 -1.36 -5.67
N PRO A 13 47.23 -1.76 -5.93
CA PRO A 13 46.47 -2.57 -4.99
C PRO A 13 46.51 -4.04 -5.42
N PRO A 14 47.12 -4.93 -4.62
CA PRO A 14 46.81 -6.35 -4.67
C PRO A 14 45.96 -6.70 -3.45
N GLU A 15 44.68 -7.03 -3.64
CA GLU A 15 43.97 -7.87 -2.67
C GLU A 15 42.79 -8.61 -3.31
N ILE A 16 43.16 -9.72 -3.94
CA ILE A 16 42.34 -10.92 -4.09
C ILE A 16 42.02 -11.44 -2.68
N HIS A 17 40.77 -11.30 -2.26
CA HIS A 17 40.22 -12.05 -1.14
C HIS A 17 39.22 -13.09 -1.64
N GLU A 18 39.68 -14.33 -1.52
CA GLU A 18 39.06 -15.57 -1.90
C GLU A 18 38.12 -16.08 -0.78
N LYS A 19 36.90 -16.49 -1.19
CA LYS A 19 35.97 -17.48 -0.56
C LYS A 19 35.20 -17.06 0.71
N PRO A 20 34.03 -17.69 1.03
CA PRO A 20 33.58 -19.03 0.59
C PRO A 20 32.11 -19.17 0.12
N GLN A 21 31.88 -20.24 -0.65
CA GLN A 21 30.59 -20.92 -0.75
C GLN A 21 30.14 -21.39 0.64
N ARG A 22 28.85 -21.21 0.95
CA ARG A 22 28.19 -21.99 2.00
C ARG A 22 26.75 -22.29 1.59
N ASP A 23 26.60 -23.45 0.99
CA ASP A 23 25.40 -24.27 1.10
C ASP A 23 25.10 -24.46 2.59
N GLU A 24 23.98 -23.92 3.08
CA GLU A 24 23.33 -24.41 4.28
C GLU A 24 21.88 -24.72 3.93
N GLN A 25 21.67 -26.02 3.73
CA GLN A 25 20.39 -26.68 3.72
C GLN A 25 19.62 -26.32 5.01
N LYS A 26 18.37 -25.87 4.86
CA LYS A 26 17.38 -25.93 5.94
C LYS A 26 16.13 -26.61 5.40
N ILE A 27 16.21 -27.94 5.36
CA ILE A 27 15.06 -28.84 5.29
C ILE A 27 15.00 -29.52 6.65
N GLU A 28 13.96 -29.23 7.44
CA GLU A 28 13.30 -30.05 8.47
C GLU A 28 12.41 -29.07 9.26
N GLU A 29 11.19 -29.35 9.70
CA GLU A 29 10.11 -30.29 9.39
C GLU A 29 8.94 -29.77 10.24
N LYS A 30 7.71 -30.07 9.81
CA LYS A 30 6.57 -30.39 10.68
C LYS A 30 6.15 -29.37 11.73
N GLN A 31 4.98 -28.76 11.47
CA GLN A 31 3.76 -29.13 12.19
C GLN A 31 2.54 -28.47 11.54
N THR A 32 1.84 -29.24 10.71
CA THR A 32 0.38 -29.32 10.83
C THR A 32 0.12 -30.54 11.72
N PRO A 33 -0.76 -30.45 12.74
CA PRO A 33 -2.19 -30.52 12.45
C PRO A 33 -3.14 -29.80 13.44
N VAL A 34 -4.26 -29.32 12.88
CA VAL A 34 -5.65 -29.30 13.38
C VAL A 34 -5.95 -28.89 14.84
N ILE A 35 -6.75 -27.83 15.01
CA ILE A 35 -7.97 -27.77 15.86
C ILE A 35 -8.58 -26.37 15.71
N SER A 36 -9.60 -26.24 14.88
CA SER A 36 -11.03 -26.37 15.24
C SER A 36 -11.57 -25.17 16.01
N LYS A 37 -12.01 -24.17 15.24
CA LYS A 37 -13.26 -23.47 15.50
C LYS A 37 -13.81 -22.88 14.18
N PRO A 38 -14.68 -23.59 13.45
CA PRO A 38 -15.67 -22.95 12.61
C PRO A 38 -16.91 -22.70 13.48
N GLU A 39 -17.03 -21.48 14.00
CA GLU A 39 -18.17 -21.04 14.81
C GLU A 39 -18.27 -19.51 14.71
N PRO A 40 -19.42 -18.93 14.36
CA PRO A 40 -20.44 -19.36 13.41
C PRO A 40 -20.45 -18.45 12.17
N GLU A 41 -21.18 -18.92 11.17
CA GLU A 41 -21.77 -18.17 10.07
C GLU A 41 -22.47 -16.89 10.57
N GLU A 42 -21.72 -15.79 10.70
CA GLU A 42 -22.31 -14.48 10.42
C GLU A 42 -22.27 -14.33 8.92
N LYS A 43 -23.47 -14.44 8.35
CA LYS A 43 -23.85 -13.89 7.07
C LYS A 43 -23.63 -12.37 7.13
N GLU A 44 -22.37 -11.96 7.21
CA GLU A 44 -21.96 -10.60 6.95
C GLU A 44 -22.24 -10.44 5.47
N THR A 45 -23.37 -9.81 5.18
CA THR A 45 -23.62 -9.20 3.89
C THR A 45 -22.29 -8.65 3.41
N GLU A 46 -21.74 -9.19 2.32
CA GLU A 46 -20.70 -8.52 1.53
C GLU A 46 -21.31 -7.19 1.08
N ILE A 47 -21.37 -6.23 1.99
CA ILE A 47 -21.67 -4.86 1.66
C ILE A 47 -20.35 -4.40 1.10
N GLU A 48 -20.22 -4.55 -0.22
CA GLU A 48 -19.09 -4.06 -0.99
C GLU A 48 -18.68 -2.71 -0.42
N PRO A 49 -17.44 -2.55 0.09
CA PRO A 49 -17.01 -1.32 0.76
C PRO A 49 -17.20 -0.10 -0.15
N LYS A 50 -17.16 -0.33 -1.46
CA LYS A 50 -17.52 0.62 -2.52
C LYS A 50 -18.96 1.13 -2.46
N GLU A 51 -19.95 0.27 -2.26
CA GLU A 51 -21.36 0.66 -2.19
C GLU A 51 -21.64 1.47 -0.91
N MET A 52 -21.01 1.09 0.21
CA MET A 52 -21.02 1.92 1.42
C MET A 52 -20.39 3.29 1.16
N LEU A 53 -19.25 3.34 0.49
CA LEU A 53 -18.56 4.58 0.17
C LEU A 53 -19.40 5.47 -0.76
N ALA A 54 -20.05 4.90 -1.76
CA ALA A 54 -20.99 5.61 -2.62
C ALA A 54 -22.15 6.22 -1.82
N ALA A 55 -22.72 5.45 -0.89
CA ALA A 55 -23.79 5.95 -0.01
C ALA A 55 -23.31 7.05 0.94
N ILE A 56 -22.07 6.97 1.44
CA ILE A 56 -21.46 8.01 2.27
C ILE A 56 -21.28 9.30 1.46
N ILE A 57 -20.71 9.20 0.25
CA ILE A 57 -20.53 10.35 -0.63
C ILE A 57 -21.87 10.97 -0.99
N ASP A 58 -22.89 10.16 -1.31
CA ASP A 58 -24.25 10.63 -1.61
C ASP A 58 -24.89 11.36 -0.42
N LYS A 59 -24.71 10.85 0.80
CA LYS A 59 -25.22 11.48 2.03
C LYS A 59 -24.49 12.78 2.38
N LEU A 60 -23.19 12.84 2.16
CA LEU A 60 -22.37 14.02 2.48
C LEU A 60 -22.43 15.09 1.40
N ASP A 61 -22.63 14.69 0.14
CA ASP A 61 -22.75 15.63 -0.96
C ASP A 61 -24.14 16.29 -0.97
N THR A 62 -24.17 17.55 -0.56
CA THR A 62 -25.37 18.40 -0.55
C THR A 62 -25.58 19.13 -1.89
N GLY A 63 -24.95 18.66 -2.97
CA GLY A 63 -24.90 19.32 -4.29
C GLY A 63 -23.83 20.41 -4.40
N LYS A 64 -23.12 20.68 -3.30
CA LYS A 64 -21.96 21.59 -3.28
C LYS A 64 -20.63 20.84 -3.37
N GLY A 65 -20.64 19.52 -3.30
CA GLY A 65 -19.48 18.69 -3.10
C GLY A 65 -19.17 18.50 -1.62
N THR A 66 -18.55 17.36 -1.34
CA THR A 66 -18.03 16.98 -0.03
C THR A 66 -16.51 16.93 -0.08
N SER A 67 -15.86 17.22 1.03
CA SER A 67 -14.39 17.15 1.10
C SER A 67 -13.93 15.71 1.23
N TYR A 68 -12.80 15.37 0.61
CA TYR A 68 -12.17 14.05 0.76
C TYR A 68 -11.98 13.66 2.23
N ALA A 69 -11.53 14.61 3.07
CA ALA A 69 -11.39 14.40 4.51
C ALA A 69 -12.71 13.99 5.18
N ALA A 70 -13.83 14.62 4.82
CA ALA A 70 -15.14 14.29 5.39
C ALA A 70 -15.61 12.89 4.96
N ILE A 71 -15.35 12.50 3.70
CA ILE A 71 -15.62 11.14 3.21
C ILE A 71 -14.76 10.13 3.97
N LEU A 72 -13.46 10.40 4.11
CA LEU A 72 -12.53 9.52 4.80
C LEU A 72 -12.93 9.33 6.27
N GLU A 73 -13.27 10.41 7.00
CA GLU A 73 -13.74 10.30 8.38
C GLU A 73 -15.04 9.50 8.51
N ALA A 74 -16.01 9.74 7.62
CA ALA A 74 -17.28 9.00 7.63
C ALA A 74 -17.10 7.53 7.25
N ALA A 75 -16.18 7.23 6.33
CA ALA A 75 -15.86 5.89 5.89
C ALA A 75 -15.09 5.10 6.96
N LEU A 76 -14.09 5.71 7.60
CA LEU A 76 -13.40 5.14 8.76
C LEU A 76 -14.39 4.86 9.91
N SER A 77 -15.34 5.78 10.14
CA SER A 77 -16.43 5.59 11.12
C SER A 77 -17.39 4.46 10.74
N SER A 78 -17.46 4.11 9.45
CA SER A 78 -18.26 3.00 8.91
C SER A 78 -17.46 1.69 8.81
N GLY A 79 -16.20 1.67 9.27
CA GLY A 79 -15.33 0.49 9.24
C GLY A 79 -14.58 0.28 7.92
N ILE A 80 -14.50 1.28 7.05
CA ILE A 80 -13.78 1.21 5.78
C ILE A 80 -12.38 1.82 5.95
N ASP A 81 -11.35 1.06 5.60
CA ASP A 81 -9.95 1.49 5.68
C ASP A 81 -9.65 2.63 4.71
N GLY A 82 -8.65 3.45 5.03
CA GLY A 82 -8.22 4.55 4.14
C GLY A 82 -7.80 4.07 2.73
N GLU A 83 -7.15 2.91 2.62
CA GLU A 83 -6.79 2.31 1.32
C GLU A 83 -8.04 1.92 0.50
N SER A 84 -9.04 1.35 1.17
CA SER A 84 -10.33 0.99 0.57
C SER A 84 -11.11 2.24 0.16
N VAL A 85 -11.02 3.33 0.92
CA VAL A 85 -11.61 4.64 0.59
C VAL A 85 -10.97 5.22 -0.67
N GLU A 86 -9.64 5.30 -0.74
CA GLU A 86 -8.95 5.83 -1.91
C GLU A 86 -9.27 5.02 -3.17
N SER A 87 -9.23 3.70 -3.05
CA SER A 87 -9.48 2.78 -4.16
C SER A 87 -10.94 2.88 -4.62
N GLY A 88 -11.89 2.89 -3.68
CA GLY A 88 -13.31 3.04 -3.97
C GLY A 88 -13.64 4.39 -4.59
N ILE A 89 -13.03 5.48 -4.12
CA ILE A 89 -13.19 6.81 -4.73
C ILE A 89 -12.68 6.82 -6.17
N LYS A 90 -11.48 6.26 -6.43
CA LYS A 90 -10.93 6.16 -7.80
C LYS A 90 -11.86 5.36 -8.70
N GLU A 91 -12.44 4.28 -8.19
CA GLU A 91 -13.37 3.46 -8.95
C GLU A 91 -14.70 4.17 -9.23
N LEU A 92 -15.27 4.88 -8.24
CA LEU A 92 -16.48 5.69 -8.43
C LEU A 92 -16.26 6.84 -9.43
N MET A 93 -15.05 7.42 -9.45
CA MET A 93 -14.66 8.39 -10.47
C MET A 93 -14.52 7.75 -11.85
N ALA A 94 -13.96 6.54 -11.94
CA ALA A 94 -13.84 5.80 -13.20
C ALA A 94 -15.21 5.39 -13.77
N GLU A 95 -16.17 5.06 -12.89
CA GLU A 95 -17.58 4.83 -13.27
C GLU A 95 -18.32 6.10 -13.65
N GLY A 96 -17.76 7.27 -13.35
CA GLY A 96 -18.41 8.55 -13.56
C GLY A 96 -19.55 8.83 -12.57
N ARG A 97 -19.59 8.18 -11.40
CA ARG A 97 -20.57 8.49 -10.35
C ARG A 97 -20.19 9.72 -9.54
N CYS A 98 -18.90 10.05 -9.49
CA CYS A 98 -18.40 11.27 -8.86
C CYS A 98 -17.22 11.86 -9.63
N TYR A 99 -16.92 13.12 -9.36
CA TYR A 99 -15.83 13.87 -9.98
C TYR A 99 -15.23 14.86 -8.99
N GLU A 100 -13.97 15.23 -9.22
CA GLU A 100 -13.25 16.20 -8.40
C GLU A 100 -13.17 17.57 -9.13
N PRO A 101 -14.13 18.50 -8.92
CA PRO A 101 -14.05 19.84 -9.51
C PRO A 101 -12.89 20.68 -8.95
N LYS A 102 -12.46 20.40 -7.71
CA LYS A 102 -11.37 21.08 -7.01
C LYS A 102 -10.64 20.04 -6.16
N ILE A 103 -9.32 20.17 -6.09
CA ILE A 103 -8.46 19.27 -5.30
C ILE A 103 -9.03 19.09 -3.89
N GLY A 104 -9.33 17.85 -3.53
CA GLY A 104 -9.87 17.48 -2.22
C GLY A 104 -11.38 17.72 -2.04
N VAL A 105 -12.12 18.07 -3.09
CA VAL A 105 -13.58 18.21 -3.09
C VAL A 105 -14.18 17.28 -4.14
N LEU A 106 -14.93 16.29 -3.71
CA LEU A 106 -15.67 15.36 -4.56
C LEU A 106 -17.13 15.77 -4.70
N ARG A 107 -17.67 15.69 -5.91
CA ARG A 107 -19.09 15.87 -6.22
C ARG A 107 -19.64 14.63 -6.87
N LYS A 108 -20.86 14.26 -6.51
CA LYS A 108 -21.68 13.33 -7.28
C LYS A 108 -22.12 14.00 -8.59
N VAL A 109 -22.22 13.20 -9.67
CA VAL A 109 -22.76 13.63 -10.96
C VAL A 109 -24.28 13.74 -10.97
#